data_AF-A0A1E5NH40-F1
#
_entry.id   AF-A0A1E5NH40-F1
#
_cell.length_a   1.000
_cell.length_b   1.000
_cell.length_c   1.000
_cell.angle_alpha   90.00
_cell.angle_beta   90.00
_cell.angle_gamma   90.00
#
_symmetry.space_group_name_H-M   'P 1'
#
loop_
_entity.id
_entity.type
_entity.pdbx_description
1 polymer ?
#
loop_
_entity_poly.entity_id
_entity_poly.type
_entity_poly.pdbx_seq_one_letter_code
_entity_poly.pdbx_strand_id
1 'polypeptide(L)'
;MAVCPYCGGKGGGLCSANTNMQANILKKDMNAFTSALESVMNAARVADDIFLEIQTEISQTLNDYVTNPLLAMMSINRVLKRPAELAVNITNKVLGYVSLIDTIINNNAYTYSQKVLKEMMLSFAAMDMCVSVTSGDFRDKSESLYTEKLLLETEKKVLASFETIEGTIAGTYEEKYLQGEEYTINIEAKKELVKMFDMTRTYLIENINDLPTKRTLTLNKDRNYIDVCSEVYGNIEEETLDMFISDNNIKGEEIFMLRKGRSINYYID
;
A
#
# COMPACT_ATOMS: atom_id res chain seq x y z
N MET A 1 1.89 -44.49 17.07
CA MET A 1 1.91 -43.18 17.74
C MET A 1 3.35 -42.75 17.88
N ALA A 2 3.81 -41.81 17.05
CA ALA A 2 5.17 -41.31 17.11
C ALA A 2 5.29 -40.36 18.32
N VAL A 3 6.13 -40.73 19.29
CA VAL A 3 6.40 -39.92 20.47
C VAL A 3 7.46 -38.88 20.09
N CYS A 4 7.15 -37.61 20.33
CA CYS A 4 8.12 -36.51 20.23
C CYS A 4 9.38 -36.85 21.05
N PRO A 5 10.58 -36.94 20.44
CA PRO A 5 11.80 -37.36 21.14
C PRO A 5 12.28 -36.37 22.22
N TYR A 6 11.74 -35.16 22.23
CA TYR A 6 12.07 -34.12 23.23
C TYR A 6 11.10 -34.06 24.41
N CYS A 7 10.03 -34.85 24.39
CA CYS A 7 8.92 -34.70 25.33
C CYS A 7 8.90 -35.75 26.47
N GLY A 8 9.84 -36.69 26.51
CA GLY A 8 10.05 -37.60 27.65
C GLY A 8 8.81 -38.33 28.17
N GLY A 9 7.76 -38.52 27.36
CA GLY A 9 6.51 -39.13 27.78
C GLY A 9 5.66 -38.32 28.77
N LYS A 10 5.95 -37.04 29.03
CA LYS A 10 5.08 -36.15 29.82
C LYS A 10 4.29 -35.24 28.87
N GLY A 11 3.00 -35.09 29.15
CA GLY A 11 1.95 -34.62 28.23
C GLY A 11 2.29 -33.39 27.38
N GLY A 12 1.73 -33.37 26.16
CA GLY A 12 2.06 -32.46 25.06
C GLY A 12 1.66 -30.99 25.23
N GLY A 13 2.00 -30.36 26.35
CA GLY A 13 1.74 -28.94 26.61
C GLY A 13 2.77 -27.98 25.99
N LEU A 14 4.01 -28.41 25.78
CA LEU A 14 5.10 -27.54 25.31
C LEU A 14 5.02 -27.25 23.79
N CYS A 15 4.68 -28.24 22.96
CA CYS A 15 4.55 -28.02 21.52
C CYS A 15 3.33 -27.15 21.15
N SER A 16 2.25 -27.21 21.93
CA SER A 16 1.05 -26.38 21.75
C SER A 16 1.24 -24.94 22.24
N ALA A 17 2.14 -24.70 23.20
CA ALA A 17 2.41 -23.36 23.70
C ALA A 17 3.15 -22.50 22.65
N ASN A 18 4.08 -23.09 21.90
CA ASN A 18 4.82 -22.41 20.83
C ASN A 18 3.90 -22.02 19.65
N THR A 19 3.04 -22.93 19.19
CA THR A 19 2.06 -22.66 18.13
C THR A 19 1.05 -21.59 18.53
N ASN A 20 0.56 -21.61 19.77
CA ASN A 20 -0.38 -20.59 20.27
C ASN A 20 0.28 -19.21 20.46
N MET A 21 1.56 -19.15 20.82
CA MET A 21 2.30 -17.90 20.94
C MET A 21 2.59 -17.28 19.57
N GLN A 22 3.05 -18.09 18.61
CA GLN A 22 3.22 -17.66 17.21
C GLN A 22 1.91 -17.20 16.58
N ALA A 23 0.81 -17.91 16.86
CA ALA A 23 -0.54 -17.51 16.43
C ALA A 23 -0.97 -16.16 17.01
N ASN A 24 -0.67 -15.87 18.29
CA ASN A 24 -1.03 -14.60 18.92
C ASN A 24 -0.19 -13.42 18.42
N ILE A 25 1.11 -13.64 18.16
CA ILE A 25 1.98 -12.65 17.53
C ILE A 25 1.48 -12.34 16.13
N LEU A 26 1.26 -13.37 15.31
CA LEU A 26 0.71 -13.18 13.98
C LEU A 26 -0.66 -12.50 14.02
N LYS A 27 -1.54 -12.86 14.96
CA LYS A 27 -2.85 -12.22 15.11
C LYS A 27 -2.72 -10.72 15.39
N LYS A 28 -1.75 -10.32 16.22
CA LYS A 28 -1.46 -8.90 16.47
C LYS A 28 -0.98 -8.21 15.20
N ASP A 29 -0.07 -8.83 14.46
CA ASP A 29 0.50 -8.28 13.23
C ASP A 29 -0.55 -8.24 12.09
N MET A 30 -1.45 -9.23 12.02
CA MET A 30 -2.58 -9.30 11.09
C MET A 30 -3.70 -8.32 11.44
N ASN A 31 -3.90 -8.01 12.72
CA ASN A 31 -4.80 -6.94 13.11
C ASN A 31 -4.23 -5.58 12.72
N ALA A 32 -2.93 -5.34 12.97
CA ALA A 32 -2.25 -4.13 12.51
C ALA A 32 -2.30 -4.01 10.97
N PHE A 33 -2.14 -5.14 10.29
CA PHE A 33 -2.29 -5.27 8.84
C PHE A 33 -3.71 -4.99 8.36
N THR A 34 -4.75 -5.48 9.04
CA THR A 34 -6.15 -5.20 8.71
C THR A 34 -6.44 -3.70 8.86
N SER A 35 -5.98 -3.08 9.95
CA SER A 35 -6.10 -1.63 10.14
C SER A 35 -5.30 -0.82 9.10
N ALA A 36 -4.18 -1.35 8.63
CA ALA A 36 -3.43 -0.72 7.55
C ALA A 36 -4.10 -0.90 6.17
N LEU A 37 -4.71 -2.06 5.91
CA LEU A 37 -5.51 -2.32 4.72
C LEU A 37 -6.77 -1.47 4.67
N GLU A 38 -7.41 -1.21 5.82
CA GLU A 38 -8.48 -0.22 5.93
C GLU A 38 -8.04 1.14 5.39
N SER A 39 -6.80 1.57 5.65
CA SER A 39 -6.27 2.82 5.08
C SER A 39 -6.22 2.78 3.55
N VAL A 40 -5.73 1.68 2.97
CA VAL A 40 -5.68 1.48 1.51
C VAL A 40 -7.08 1.48 0.91
N MET A 41 -8.00 0.76 1.53
CA MET A 41 -9.39 0.59 1.08
C MET A 41 -10.17 1.90 1.17
N ASN A 42 -9.99 2.65 2.26
CA ASN A 42 -10.58 3.98 2.43
C ASN A 42 -10.03 4.98 1.41
N ALA A 43 -8.71 4.97 1.18
CA ALA A 43 -8.07 5.82 0.18
C ALA A 43 -8.52 5.47 -1.25
N ALA A 44 -8.68 4.18 -1.54
CA ALA A 44 -9.18 3.68 -2.81
C ALA A 44 -10.71 3.75 -2.95
N ARG A 45 -11.45 4.20 -1.93
CA ARG A 45 -12.94 4.28 -1.92
C ARG A 45 -13.61 2.99 -2.37
N VAL A 46 -13.05 1.87 -1.96
CA VAL A 46 -13.51 0.54 -2.39
C VAL A 46 -14.84 0.23 -1.71
N ALA A 47 -15.77 -0.39 -2.43
CA ALA A 47 -17.08 -0.79 -1.89
C ALA A 47 -16.94 -1.75 -0.70
N ASP A 48 -17.85 -1.61 0.28
CA ASP A 48 -17.87 -2.39 1.53
C ASP A 48 -17.85 -3.92 1.28
N ASP A 49 -18.38 -4.40 0.15
CA ASP A 49 -18.43 -5.82 -0.18
C ASP A 49 -17.04 -6.43 -0.43
N ILE A 50 -16.13 -5.72 -1.12
CA ILE A 50 -14.75 -6.19 -1.34
C ILE A 50 -13.99 -6.19 -0.01
N PHE A 51 -14.30 -5.22 0.86
CA PHE A 51 -13.73 -5.16 2.20
C PHE A 51 -14.16 -6.34 3.07
N LEU A 52 -15.42 -6.73 3.01
CA LEU A 52 -15.93 -7.92 3.71
C LEU A 52 -15.31 -9.22 3.19
N GLU A 53 -15.08 -9.35 1.87
CA GLU A 53 -14.37 -10.49 1.29
C GLU A 53 -12.94 -10.58 1.83
N ILE A 54 -12.22 -9.45 1.84
CA ILE A 54 -10.87 -9.34 2.41
C ILE A 54 -10.85 -9.72 3.90
N GLN A 55 -11.77 -9.18 4.71
CA GLN A 55 -11.84 -9.51 6.14
C GLN A 55 -12.11 -11.01 6.38
N THR A 56 -12.94 -11.61 5.53
CA THR A 56 -13.24 -13.05 5.59
C THR A 56 -12.01 -13.88 5.26
N GLU A 57 -11.27 -13.52 4.20
CA GLU A 57 -10.04 -14.20 3.79
C GLU A 57 -8.92 -14.05 4.84
N ILE A 58 -8.78 -12.88 5.48
CA ILE A 58 -7.87 -12.67 6.62
C ILE A 58 -8.24 -13.56 7.81
N SER A 59 -9.53 -13.65 8.14
CA SER A 59 -10.01 -14.48 9.26
C SER A 59 -9.76 -15.97 9.03
N GLN A 60 -9.93 -16.45 7.79
CA GLN A 60 -9.57 -17.82 7.41
C GLN A 60 -8.05 -18.04 7.44
N THR A 61 -7.29 -17.10 6.91
CA THR A 61 -5.81 -17.11 6.91
C THR A 61 -5.24 -17.25 8.33
N LEU A 62 -5.83 -16.54 9.30
CA LEU A 62 -5.43 -16.62 10.71
C LEU A 62 -5.64 -18.03 11.30
N ASN A 63 -6.74 -18.69 10.94
CA ASN A 63 -7.01 -20.06 11.36
C ASN A 63 -6.07 -21.06 10.65
N ASP A 64 -5.78 -20.81 9.38
CA ASP A 64 -4.93 -21.66 8.56
C ASP A 64 -3.46 -21.56 8.93
N TYR A 65 -2.95 -20.41 9.38
CA TYR A 65 -1.52 -20.23 9.66
C TYR A 65 -0.97 -21.21 10.69
N VAL A 66 -1.73 -21.50 11.74
CA VAL A 66 -1.33 -22.48 12.78
C VAL A 66 -1.14 -23.87 12.17
N THR A 67 -1.87 -24.16 11.10
CA THR A 67 -1.95 -25.49 10.47
C THR A 67 -1.09 -25.57 9.19
N ASN A 68 -0.95 -24.47 8.46
CA ASN A 68 -0.22 -24.34 7.19
C ASN A 68 0.21 -22.87 6.93
N PRO A 69 1.38 -22.45 7.45
CA PRO A 69 1.89 -21.08 7.32
C PRO A 69 2.07 -20.61 5.88
N LEU A 70 2.43 -21.51 4.96
CA LEU A 70 2.65 -21.18 3.55
C LEU A 70 1.33 -20.77 2.86
N LEU A 71 0.26 -21.54 3.07
CA LEU A 71 -1.05 -21.20 2.51
C LEU A 71 -1.55 -19.86 3.05
N ALA A 72 -1.33 -19.60 4.35
CA ALA A 72 -1.68 -18.32 4.94
C ALA A 72 -0.92 -17.15 4.27
N MET A 73 0.39 -17.28 4.03
CA MET A 73 1.15 -16.26 3.31
C MET A 73 0.66 -16.04 1.87
N MET A 74 0.28 -17.12 1.18
CA MET A 74 -0.32 -17.02 -0.17
C MET A 74 -1.68 -16.31 -0.15
N SER A 75 -2.47 -16.48 0.91
CA SER A 75 -3.74 -15.76 1.09
C SER A 75 -3.50 -14.28 1.42
N ILE A 76 -2.52 -13.96 2.27
CA ILE A 76 -2.13 -12.56 2.55
C ILE A 76 -1.74 -11.85 1.25
N ASN A 77 -0.91 -12.47 0.42
CA ASN A 77 -0.51 -11.89 -0.86
C ASN A 77 -1.72 -11.67 -1.79
N ARG A 78 -2.68 -12.61 -1.82
CA ARG A 78 -3.92 -12.43 -2.61
C ARG A 78 -4.71 -11.21 -2.13
N VAL A 79 -4.86 -11.06 -0.82
CA VAL A 79 -5.55 -9.91 -0.22
C VAL A 79 -4.83 -8.60 -0.54
N LEU A 80 -3.51 -8.55 -0.42
CA LEU A 80 -2.70 -7.36 -0.71
C LEU A 80 -2.78 -6.94 -2.16
N LYS A 81 -2.93 -7.88 -3.08
CA LYS A 81 -3.00 -7.60 -4.51
C LYS A 81 -4.33 -6.97 -4.93
N ARG A 82 -5.44 -7.23 -4.22
CA ARG A 82 -6.78 -6.78 -4.63
C ARG A 82 -6.88 -5.26 -4.79
N PRO A 83 -6.44 -4.41 -3.83
CA PRO A 83 -6.53 -2.96 -3.99
C PRO A 83 -5.67 -2.44 -5.15
N ALA A 84 -4.53 -3.08 -5.43
CA ALA A 84 -3.64 -2.69 -6.53
C ALA A 84 -4.34 -2.76 -7.90
N GLU A 85 -5.21 -3.76 -8.09
CA GLU A 85 -5.92 -4.02 -9.35
C GLU A 85 -7.14 -3.11 -9.59
N LEU A 86 -7.51 -2.28 -8.61
CA LEU A 86 -8.67 -1.40 -8.75
C LEU A 86 -8.38 -0.22 -9.69
N ALA A 87 -9.33 0.07 -10.59
CA ALA A 87 -9.29 1.21 -11.51
C ALA A 87 -9.70 2.52 -10.80
N VAL A 88 -8.94 2.87 -9.77
CA VAL A 88 -9.08 4.11 -9.00
C VAL A 88 -7.79 4.92 -9.10
N ASN A 89 -7.82 6.16 -8.63
CA ASN A 89 -6.67 7.06 -8.67
C ASN A 89 -5.39 6.40 -8.11
N ILE A 90 -4.34 6.37 -8.94
CA ILE A 90 -3.09 5.67 -8.62
C ILE A 90 -2.43 6.24 -7.36
N THR A 91 -2.37 7.57 -7.22
CA THR A 91 -1.74 8.25 -6.08
C THR A 91 -2.36 7.81 -4.76
N ASN A 92 -3.69 7.71 -4.70
CA ASN A 92 -4.40 7.28 -3.50
C ASN A 92 -4.05 5.83 -3.13
N LYS A 93 -3.94 4.93 -4.12
CA LYS A 93 -3.51 3.55 -3.86
C LYS A 93 -2.09 3.51 -3.32
N VAL A 94 -1.17 4.23 -3.96
CA VAL A 94 0.22 4.31 -3.51
C VAL A 94 0.30 4.86 -2.09
N LEU A 95 -0.42 5.94 -1.77
CA LEU A 95 -0.49 6.48 -0.38
C LEU A 95 -1.03 5.45 0.63
N GLY A 96 -2.01 4.65 0.22
CA GLY A 96 -2.48 3.52 1.00
C GLY A 96 -1.34 2.54 1.32
N TYR A 97 -0.65 2.06 0.29
CA TYR A 97 0.47 1.14 0.47
C TYR A 97 1.64 1.76 1.25
N VAL A 98 1.94 3.05 1.07
CA VAL A 98 2.93 3.77 1.89
C VAL A 98 2.56 3.68 3.37
N SER A 99 1.29 3.91 3.71
CA SER A 99 0.80 3.81 5.10
C SER A 99 0.91 2.38 5.65
N LEU A 100 0.62 1.38 4.81
CA LEU A 100 0.78 -0.03 5.15
C LEU A 100 2.25 -0.41 5.38
N ILE A 101 3.14 0.00 4.48
CA ILE A 101 4.57 -0.23 4.58
C ILE A 101 5.12 0.43 5.85
N ASP A 102 4.76 1.69 6.12
CA ASP A 102 5.15 2.38 7.35
C ASP A 102 4.67 1.64 8.60
N THR A 103 3.47 1.05 8.57
CA THR A 103 2.94 0.22 9.67
C THR A 103 3.77 -1.05 9.86
N ILE A 104 4.10 -1.76 8.77
CA ILE A 104 4.93 -2.97 8.81
C ILE A 104 6.33 -2.65 9.33
N ILE A 105 6.94 -1.56 8.86
CA ILE A 105 8.28 -1.10 9.28
C ILE A 105 8.31 -0.83 10.79
N ASN A 106 7.29 -0.18 11.32
CA ASN A 106 7.21 0.16 12.75
C ASN A 106 6.95 -1.04 13.67
N ASN A 107 6.56 -2.20 13.14
CA ASN A 107 6.41 -3.42 13.91
C ASN A 107 7.79 -4.06 14.16
N ASN A 108 8.18 -4.20 15.42
CA ASN A 108 9.46 -4.82 15.78
C ASN A 108 9.43 -6.35 15.59
N ALA A 109 10.51 -6.90 15.03
CA ALA A 109 10.68 -8.34 14.83
C ALA A 109 11.96 -8.82 15.52
N TYR A 110 11.83 -9.76 16.46
CA TYR A 110 12.95 -10.20 17.31
C TYR A 110 13.32 -11.67 17.12
N THR A 111 12.31 -12.52 16.93
CA THR A 111 12.46 -13.97 16.69
C THR A 111 12.66 -14.26 15.19
N TYR A 112 13.14 -15.46 14.86
CA TYR A 112 13.32 -15.86 13.45
C TYR A 112 12.01 -15.76 12.68
N SER A 113 10.95 -16.34 13.25
CA SER A 113 9.61 -16.39 12.62
C SER A 113 9.04 -14.99 12.36
N GLN A 114 9.23 -14.06 13.28
CA GLN A 114 8.81 -12.66 13.10
C GLN A 114 9.62 -11.94 12.02
N LYS A 115 10.94 -12.19 11.95
CA LYS A 115 11.81 -11.58 10.95
C LYS A 115 11.44 -12.05 9.54
N VAL A 116 11.23 -13.36 9.35
CA VAL A 116 10.72 -13.93 8.08
C VAL A 116 9.38 -13.32 7.69
N LEU A 117 8.43 -13.28 8.62
CA LEU A 117 7.11 -12.72 8.36
C LEU A 117 7.18 -11.25 7.94
N LYS A 118 7.96 -10.46 8.68
CA LYS A 118 8.13 -9.03 8.38
C LYS A 118 8.77 -8.83 7.02
N GLU A 119 9.80 -9.61 6.67
CA GLU A 119 10.40 -9.57 5.33
C GLU A 119 9.36 -9.88 4.25
N MET A 120 8.59 -10.96 4.39
CA MET A 120 7.59 -11.36 3.41
C MET A 120 6.49 -10.31 3.24
N MET A 121 5.93 -9.81 4.33
CA MET A 121 4.87 -8.79 4.29
C MET A 121 5.37 -7.49 3.68
N LEU A 122 6.58 -7.06 4.03
CA LEU A 122 7.17 -5.85 3.49
C LEU A 122 7.43 -5.98 1.98
N SER A 123 7.95 -7.13 1.55
CA SER A 123 8.12 -7.45 0.13
C SER A 123 6.77 -7.41 -0.59
N PHE A 124 5.75 -8.16 -0.14
CA PHE A 124 4.45 -8.18 -0.82
C PHE A 124 3.80 -6.79 -0.91
N ALA A 125 3.78 -6.03 0.20
CA ALA A 125 3.20 -4.68 0.19
C ALA A 125 3.94 -3.74 -0.78
N ALA A 126 5.27 -3.81 -0.85
CA ALA A 126 6.06 -3.02 -1.78
C ALA A 126 5.85 -3.47 -3.24
N MET A 127 5.77 -4.78 -3.49
CA MET A 127 5.47 -5.34 -4.80
C MET A 127 4.09 -4.88 -5.31
N ASP A 128 3.06 -4.99 -4.47
CA ASP A 128 1.70 -4.61 -4.84
C ASP A 128 1.53 -3.10 -4.98
N MET A 129 2.30 -2.30 -4.24
CA MET A 129 2.40 -0.86 -4.47
C MET A 129 2.91 -0.56 -5.88
N CYS A 130 3.96 -1.24 -6.34
CA CYS A 130 4.47 -1.10 -7.71
C CYS A 130 3.41 -1.53 -8.74
N VAL A 131 2.75 -2.67 -8.53
CA VAL A 131 1.67 -3.15 -9.40
C VAL A 131 0.51 -2.16 -9.46
N SER A 132 0.20 -1.47 -8.37
CA SER A 132 -0.93 -0.54 -8.30
C SER A 132 -0.83 0.62 -9.30
N VAL A 133 0.38 0.94 -9.75
CA VAL A 133 0.65 1.97 -10.77
C VAL A 133 0.18 1.55 -12.16
N THR A 134 0.02 0.26 -12.42
CA THR A 134 -0.35 -0.28 -13.73
C THR A 134 -1.86 -0.28 -14.00
N SER A 135 -2.67 0.06 -13.00
CA SER A 135 -4.14 -0.01 -13.08
C SER A 135 -4.73 1.31 -12.59
N GLY A 136 -5.53 1.98 -13.41
CA GLY A 136 -6.07 3.31 -13.11
C GLY A 136 -5.29 4.42 -13.80
N ASP A 137 -5.64 5.67 -13.48
CA ASP A 137 -5.16 6.84 -14.21
C ASP A 137 -4.57 7.91 -13.29
N PHE A 138 -3.65 8.69 -13.86
CA PHE A 138 -3.21 9.96 -13.29
C PHE A 138 -4.03 11.09 -13.87
N ARG A 139 -4.30 12.10 -13.04
CA ARG A 139 -5.00 13.29 -13.49
C ARG A 139 -4.10 14.28 -14.20
N ASP A 140 -2.86 14.41 -13.74
CA ASP A 140 -1.91 15.40 -14.30
C ASP A 140 -0.44 15.02 -14.07
N LYS A 141 0.47 15.71 -14.78
CA LYS A 141 1.92 15.51 -14.66
C LYS A 141 2.43 15.66 -13.23
N SER A 142 1.91 16.63 -12.49
CA SER A 142 2.32 16.89 -11.11
C SER A 142 1.95 15.74 -10.18
N GLU A 143 0.80 15.10 -10.41
CA GLU A 143 0.36 13.93 -9.67
C GLU A 143 1.24 12.70 -9.95
N SER A 144 1.59 12.45 -11.21
CA SER A 144 2.52 11.37 -11.57
C SER A 144 3.91 11.58 -10.94
N LEU A 145 4.47 12.80 -11.00
CA LEU A 145 5.75 13.13 -10.35
C LEU A 145 5.70 12.96 -8.83
N TYR A 146 4.58 13.34 -8.21
CA TYR A 146 4.40 13.14 -6.78
C TYR A 146 4.40 11.65 -6.43
N THR A 147 3.74 10.82 -7.24
CA THR A 147 3.71 9.37 -7.07
C THR A 147 5.09 8.73 -7.28
N GLU A 148 5.85 9.16 -8.29
CA GLU A 148 7.24 8.73 -8.50
C GLU A 148 8.10 9.01 -7.27
N LYS A 149 7.97 10.21 -6.71
CA LYS A 149 8.69 10.60 -5.49
C LYS A 149 8.30 9.71 -4.31
N LEU A 150 7.01 9.41 -4.12
CA LEU A 150 6.56 8.50 -3.08
C LEU A 150 7.15 7.10 -3.23
N LEU A 151 7.21 6.57 -4.46
CA LEU A 151 7.85 5.29 -4.76
C LEU A 151 9.33 5.29 -4.34
N LEU A 152 10.08 6.32 -4.75
CA LEU A 152 11.51 6.45 -4.42
C LEU A 152 11.76 6.59 -2.91
N GLU A 153 10.95 7.37 -2.21
CA GLU A 153 11.07 7.53 -0.76
C GLU A 153 10.74 6.21 -0.03
N THR A 154 9.73 5.48 -0.52
CA THR A 154 9.30 4.22 0.07
C THR A 154 10.30 3.10 -0.20
N GLU A 155 10.88 3.03 -1.39
CA GLU A 155 11.97 2.12 -1.72
C GLU A 155 13.11 2.26 -0.69
N LYS A 156 13.56 3.50 -0.42
CA LYS A 156 14.61 3.75 0.57
C LYS A 156 14.23 3.27 1.97
N LYS A 157 12.98 3.50 2.39
CA LYS A 157 12.47 3.02 3.69
C LYS A 157 12.45 1.49 3.76
N VAL A 158 12.00 0.82 2.70
CA VAL A 158 11.94 -0.64 2.60
C VAL A 158 13.35 -1.23 2.67
N LEU A 159 14.30 -0.68 1.90
CA LEU A 159 15.69 -1.14 1.90
C LEU A 159 16.37 -0.94 3.26
N ALA A 160 16.16 0.21 3.91
CA ALA A 160 16.64 0.45 5.26
C ALA A 160 15.99 -0.53 6.27
N SER A 161 14.69 -0.80 6.14
CA SER A 161 14.01 -1.76 7.01
C SER A 161 14.56 -3.17 6.84
N PHE A 162 14.93 -3.59 5.63
CA PHE A 162 15.57 -4.87 5.40
C PHE A 162 16.90 -5.00 6.17
N GLU A 163 17.71 -3.96 6.19
CA GLU A 163 18.95 -3.93 6.99
C GLU A 163 18.65 -4.01 8.50
N THR A 164 17.52 -3.47 8.98
CA THR A 164 17.11 -3.62 10.40
C THR A 164 16.55 -5.00 10.73
N ILE A 165 16.02 -5.72 9.73
CA ILE A 165 15.52 -7.09 9.90
C ILE A 165 16.70 -8.07 9.95
N GLU A 166 17.77 -7.80 9.20
CA GLU A 166 19.04 -8.50 9.33
C GLU A 166 19.62 -8.39 10.74
N GLY A 167 20.41 -9.39 11.12
CA GLY A 167 21.12 -9.41 12.40
C GLY A 167 20.56 -10.43 13.40
N THR A 168 21.14 -10.40 14.60
CA THR A 168 21.04 -11.51 15.56
C THR A 168 19.60 -11.83 15.95
N ILE A 169 19.26 -13.11 15.91
CA ILE A 169 17.98 -13.62 16.38
C ILE A 169 17.99 -13.57 17.91
N ALA A 170 17.08 -12.77 18.47
CA ALA A 170 16.84 -12.73 19.90
C ALA A 170 15.93 -13.91 20.27
N GLY A 171 16.53 -15.10 20.41
CA GLY A 171 15.81 -16.33 20.77
C GLY A 171 15.83 -16.62 22.28
N THR A 172 14.71 -17.10 22.81
CA THR A 172 14.71 -18.02 23.98
C THR A 172 14.85 -19.46 23.47
N TYR A 173 15.24 -20.39 24.35
CA TYR A 173 15.72 -21.77 24.09
C TYR A 173 14.85 -22.71 23.21
N GLU A 174 13.73 -22.24 22.65
CA GLU A 174 12.62 -23.07 22.13
C GLU A 174 12.36 -22.97 20.61
N GLU A 175 13.08 -22.13 19.87
CA GLU A 175 13.15 -22.22 18.40
C GLU A 175 14.30 -23.18 18.00
N LYS A 176 14.14 -23.96 16.91
CA LYS A 176 15.20 -24.84 16.38
C LYS A 176 16.45 -24.10 15.89
N TYR A 177 16.41 -22.77 15.91
CA TYR A 177 17.48 -21.86 15.55
C TYR A 177 18.22 -21.46 16.82
N LEU A 178 19.56 -21.51 16.78
CA LEU A 178 20.35 -21.21 17.96
C LEU A 178 20.25 -19.70 18.24
N GLN A 179 19.90 -19.33 19.47
CA GLN A 179 20.03 -17.95 19.95
C GLN A 179 21.45 -17.46 19.63
N GLY A 180 21.58 -16.34 18.93
CA GLY A 180 22.87 -15.84 18.44
C GLY A 180 23.15 -16.08 16.96
N GLU A 181 22.34 -16.87 16.26
CA GLU A 181 22.40 -16.96 14.79
C GLU A 181 21.95 -15.65 14.13
N GLU A 182 22.55 -15.34 12.98
CA GLU A 182 22.19 -14.18 12.19
C GLU A 182 21.06 -14.52 11.22
N TYR A 183 20.00 -13.72 11.27
CA TYR A 183 19.00 -13.73 10.21
C TYR A 183 19.53 -12.96 9.00
N THR A 184 19.51 -13.60 7.84
CA THR A 184 19.79 -12.97 6.55
C THR A 184 18.55 -12.99 5.69
N ILE A 185 18.19 -11.83 5.16
CA ILE A 185 17.12 -11.65 4.19
C ILE A 185 17.48 -12.35 2.87
N ASN A 186 16.45 -12.69 2.10
CA ASN A 186 16.63 -13.26 0.77
C ASN A 186 17.16 -12.21 -0.21
N ILE A 187 18.46 -12.27 -0.50
CA ILE A 187 19.15 -11.31 -1.38
C ILE A 187 18.56 -11.28 -2.78
N GLU A 188 18.14 -12.41 -3.35
CA GLU A 188 17.56 -12.45 -4.69
C GLU A 188 16.17 -11.82 -4.71
N ALA A 189 15.34 -12.07 -3.70
CA ALA A 189 14.05 -11.41 -3.57
C ALA A 189 14.20 -9.88 -3.43
N LYS A 190 15.18 -9.42 -2.64
CA LYS A 190 15.52 -7.99 -2.50
C LYS A 190 15.91 -7.36 -3.84
N LYS A 191 16.76 -8.03 -4.64
CA LYS A 191 17.19 -7.54 -5.96
C LYS A 191 16.02 -7.41 -6.92
N GLU A 192 15.15 -8.42 -6.99
CA GLU A 192 13.97 -8.36 -7.86
C GLU A 192 13.00 -7.25 -7.42
N LEU A 193 12.85 -7.02 -6.11
CA LEU A 193 12.03 -5.91 -5.61
C LEU A 193 12.58 -4.54 -6.05
N VAL A 194 13.89 -4.31 -5.90
CA VAL A 194 14.55 -3.06 -6.36
C VAL A 194 14.31 -2.86 -7.85
N LYS A 195 14.51 -3.92 -8.65
CA LYS A 195 14.26 -3.88 -10.08
C LYS A 195 12.81 -3.52 -10.42
N MET A 196 11.83 -3.99 -9.64
CA MET A 196 10.43 -3.58 -9.85
C MET A 196 10.19 -2.10 -9.52
N PHE A 197 10.80 -1.55 -8.47
CA PHE A 197 10.74 -0.12 -8.20
C PHE A 197 11.30 0.69 -9.37
N ASP A 198 12.47 0.30 -9.88
CA ASP A 198 13.10 0.94 -11.03
C ASP A 198 12.20 0.88 -12.27
N MET A 199 11.69 -0.31 -12.62
CA MET A 199 10.79 -0.48 -13.77
C MET A 199 9.51 0.35 -13.63
N THR A 200 8.93 0.41 -12.43
CA THR A 200 7.71 1.20 -12.17
C THR A 200 7.98 2.69 -12.32
N ARG A 201 9.09 3.18 -11.79
CA ARG A 201 9.47 4.59 -11.90
C ARG A 201 9.81 4.97 -13.34
N THR A 202 10.49 4.10 -14.08
CA THR A 202 10.71 4.27 -15.53
C THR A 202 9.39 4.37 -16.28
N TYR A 203 8.44 3.47 -16.00
CA TYR A 203 7.10 3.52 -16.59
C TYR A 203 6.39 4.86 -16.31
N LEU A 204 6.47 5.38 -15.08
CA LEU A 204 5.89 6.70 -14.75
C LEU A 204 6.52 7.85 -15.55
N ILE A 205 7.85 7.83 -15.67
CA ILE A 205 8.60 8.85 -16.40
C ILE A 205 8.29 8.79 -17.90
N GLU A 206 8.11 7.61 -18.47
CA GLU A 206 7.78 7.44 -19.89
C GLU A 206 6.39 7.97 -20.20
N ASN A 207 5.40 7.68 -19.35
CA ASN A 207 4.01 8.10 -19.55
C ASN A 207 3.72 9.54 -19.11
N ILE A 208 4.67 10.23 -18.46
CA ILE A 208 4.43 11.60 -17.96
C ILE A 208 4.15 12.61 -19.08
N ASN A 209 4.69 12.37 -20.27
CA ASN A 209 4.56 13.31 -21.38
C ASN A 209 3.13 13.36 -21.93
N ASP A 210 2.39 12.25 -21.78
CA ASP A 210 1.02 12.09 -22.27
C ASP A 210 -0.03 12.63 -21.29
N LEU A 211 0.37 12.99 -20.05
CA LEU A 211 -0.53 13.55 -19.05
C LEU A 211 -0.68 15.06 -19.23
N PRO A 212 -1.83 15.66 -18.89
CA PRO A 212 -2.00 17.10 -18.99
C PRO A 212 -1.22 17.85 -17.89
N THR A 213 -0.83 19.08 -18.18
CA THR A 213 -0.16 19.99 -17.24
C THR A 213 -1.19 20.81 -16.47
N LYS A 214 -1.18 20.67 -15.14
CA LYS A 214 -2.00 21.51 -14.26
C LYS A 214 -1.51 22.96 -14.25
N ARG A 215 -2.42 23.89 -14.46
CA ARG A 215 -2.19 25.34 -14.32
C ARG A 215 -3.19 25.97 -13.37
N THR A 216 -2.81 27.11 -12.81
CA THR A 216 -3.66 27.87 -11.90
C THR A 216 -3.86 29.28 -12.43
N LEU A 217 -5.11 29.71 -12.51
CA LEU A 217 -5.53 31.06 -12.86
C LEU A 217 -6.17 31.71 -11.64
N THR A 218 -5.61 32.82 -11.17
CA THR A 218 -6.24 33.63 -10.11
C THR A 218 -7.10 34.71 -10.74
N LEU A 219 -8.39 34.73 -10.39
CA LEU A 219 -9.35 35.67 -10.97
C LEU A 219 -9.07 37.12 -10.55
N ASN A 220 -8.96 38.02 -11.52
CA ASN A 220 -8.74 39.45 -11.28
C ASN A 220 -10.04 40.26 -11.08
N LYS A 221 -11.19 39.67 -11.43
CA LYS A 221 -12.55 40.21 -11.29
C LYS A 221 -13.53 39.08 -11.06
N ASP A 222 -14.73 39.40 -10.60
CA ASP A 222 -15.83 38.44 -10.51
C ASP A 222 -16.22 37.97 -11.93
N ARG A 223 -16.37 36.65 -12.13
CA ARG A 223 -16.69 36.05 -13.45
C ARG A 223 -17.64 34.87 -13.31
N ASN A 224 -18.39 34.57 -14.38
CA ASN A 224 -19.14 33.33 -14.47
C ASN A 224 -18.18 32.15 -14.73
N TYR A 225 -18.43 30.99 -14.12
CA TYR A 225 -17.59 29.80 -14.31
C TYR A 225 -17.59 29.31 -15.76
N ILE A 226 -18.69 29.49 -16.51
CA ILE A 226 -18.81 29.13 -17.93
C ILE A 226 -17.84 29.98 -18.76
N ASP A 227 -17.79 31.30 -18.51
CA ASP A 227 -16.86 32.19 -19.21
C ASP A 227 -15.40 31.80 -18.93
N VAL A 228 -15.10 31.43 -17.68
CA VAL A 228 -13.76 30.98 -17.30
C VAL A 228 -13.42 29.66 -17.98
N CYS A 229 -14.34 28.70 -17.99
CA CYS A 229 -14.18 27.40 -18.64
C CYS A 229 -13.92 27.58 -20.15
N SER A 230 -14.73 28.39 -20.83
CA SER A 230 -14.56 28.72 -22.24
C SER A 230 -13.21 29.39 -22.54
N GLU A 231 -12.73 30.25 -21.65
CA GLU A 231 -11.45 30.94 -21.82
C GLU A 231 -10.26 29.97 -21.69
N VAL A 232 -10.30 29.06 -20.72
CA VAL A 232 -9.14 28.19 -20.42
C VAL A 232 -9.10 26.92 -21.28
N TYR A 233 -10.25 26.34 -21.62
CA TYR A 233 -10.33 25.12 -22.43
C TYR A 233 -10.71 25.38 -23.89
N GLY A 234 -11.26 26.55 -24.23
CA GLY A 234 -11.74 26.85 -25.58
C GLY A 234 -13.00 26.08 -26.00
N ASN A 235 -13.57 25.24 -25.12
CA ASN A 235 -14.83 24.55 -25.31
C ASN A 235 -15.71 24.69 -24.05
N ILE A 236 -17.02 24.50 -24.21
CA ILE A 236 -18.02 24.49 -23.14
C ILE A 236 -18.91 23.24 -23.24
N GLU A 237 -18.32 22.13 -23.68
CA GLU A 237 -19.01 20.84 -23.70
C GLU A 237 -19.36 20.42 -22.27
N GLU A 238 -20.46 19.68 -22.12
CA GLU A 238 -21.01 19.30 -20.82
C GLU A 238 -19.97 18.55 -19.96
N GLU A 239 -19.22 17.63 -20.57
CA GLU A 239 -18.15 16.89 -19.88
C GLU A 239 -17.03 17.80 -19.37
N THR A 240 -16.60 18.79 -20.17
CA THR A 240 -15.57 19.77 -19.77
C THR A 240 -16.05 20.67 -18.64
N LEU A 241 -17.31 21.10 -18.69
CA LEU A 241 -17.92 21.94 -17.65
C LEU A 241 -18.06 21.16 -16.35
N ASP A 242 -18.53 19.91 -16.40
CA ASP A 242 -18.68 19.04 -15.24
C ASP A 242 -17.32 18.73 -14.60
N MET A 243 -16.32 18.40 -15.43
CA MET A 243 -14.94 18.25 -14.97
C MET A 243 -14.45 19.54 -14.30
N PHE A 244 -14.64 20.70 -14.92
CA PHE A 244 -14.19 21.98 -14.38
C PHE A 244 -14.86 22.35 -13.05
N ILE A 245 -16.16 22.10 -12.91
CA ILE A 245 -16.93 22.29 -11.68
C ILE A 245 -16.40 21.37 -10.58
N SER A 246 -16.24 20.08 -10.89
CA SER A 246 -15.75 19.06 -9.96
C SER A 246 -14.34 19.40 -9.47
N ASP A 247 -13.44 19.72 -10.40
CA ASP A 247 -12.03 20.01 -10.17
C ASP A 247 -11.78 21.22 -9.29
N ASN A 248 -12.65 22.21 -9.39
CA ASN A 248 -12.55 23.45 -8.63
C ASN A 248 -13.49 23.48 -7.43
N ASN A 249 -14.22 22.39 -7.17
CA ASN A 249 -15.23 22.27 -6.12
C ASN A 249 -16.20 23.46 -6.11
N ILE A 250 -16.68 23.85 -7.30
CA ILE A 250 -17.60 24.98 -7.48
C ILE A 250 -18.98 24.53 -6.98
N LYS A 251 -19.48 25.19 -5.92
CA LYS A 251 -20.74 24.81 -5.27
C LYS A 251 -21.55 26.02 -4.83
N GLY A 252 -22.86 25.84 -4.67
CA GLY A 252 -23.76 26.84 -4.13
C GLY A 252 -23.75 28.14 -4.92
N GLU A 253 -23.46 29.27 -4.26
CA GLU A 253 -23.43 30.59 -4.90
C GLU A 253 -22.33 30.73 -5.96
N GLU A 254 -21.26 29.94 -5.88
CA GLU A 254 -20.16 29.97 -6.86
C GLU A 254 -20.59 29.46 -8.24
N ILE A 255 -21.70 28.72 -8.33
CA ILE A 255 -22.30 28.30 -9.62
C ILE A 255 -22.81 29.52 -10.40
N PHE A 256 -23.21 30.58 -9.71
CA PHE A 256 -23.65 31.80 -10.40
C PHE A 256 -22.47 32.72 -10.69
N MET A 257 -21.53 32.84 -9.75
CA MET A 257 -20.43 33.78 -9.88
C MET A 257 -19.22 33.41 -9.02
N LEU A 258 -18.08 33.28 -9.67
CA LEU A 258 -16.78 33.12 -9.04
C LEU A 258 -16.25 34.49 -8.62
N ARG A 259 -15.87 34.62 -7.36
CA ARG A 259 -15.35 35.87 -6.80
C ARG A 259 -13.91 36.14 -7.23
N LYS A 260 -13.58 37.43 -7.37
CA LYS A 260 -12.21 37.91 -7.51
C LYS A 260 -11.32 37.29 -6.42
N GLY A 261 -10.10 36.93 -6.80
CA GLY A 261 -9.12 36.30 -5.91
C GLY A 261 -9.29 34.78 -5.80
N ARG A 262 -10.38 34.20 -6.31
CA ARG A 262 -10.51 32.73 -6.42
C ARG A 262 -9.42 32.20 -7.35
N SER A 263 -8.72 31.17 -6.89
CA SER A 263 -7.79 30.39 -7.72
C SER A 263 -8.54 29.26 -8.38
N ILE A 264 -8.40 29.16 -9.69
CA ILE A 264 -9.02 28.17 -10.56
C ILE A 264 -7.92 27.30 -11.14
N ASN A 265 -8.02 25.99 -10.96
CA ASN A 265 -7.14 25.01 -11.57
C ASN A 265 -7.75 24.54 -12.89
N TYR A 266 -6.90 24.35 -13.88
CA TYR A 266 -7.26 23.84 -15.19
C TYR A 266 -6.12 23.03 -15.80
N TYR A 267 -6.44 22.23 -16.79
CA TYR A 267 -5.54 21.23 -17.37
C TYR A 267 -5.33 21.54 -18.86
N ILE A 268 -4.08 21.62 -19.29
CA ILE A 268 -3.74 21.78 -20.71
C ILE A 268 -2.82 20.63 -21.10
N ASP A 269 -3.08 20.02 -22.24
CA ASP A 269 -2.18 19.06 -22.88
C ASP A 269 -0.79 19.68 -23.20
#